data_AF-A0A7K2LX86-F1
#
_entry.id   AF-A0A7K2LX86-F1
#
_cell.length_a   1.000
_cell.length_b   1.000
_cell.length_c   1.000
_cell.angle_alpha   90.00
_cell.angle_beta   90.00
_cell.angle_gamma   90.00
#
_symmetry.space_group_name_H-M   'P 1'
#
loop_
_entity.id
_entity.type
_entity.pdbx_description
1 polymer ?
#
loop_
_entity_poly.entity_id
_entity_poly.type
_entity_poly.pdbx_seq_one_letter_code
_entity_poly.pdbx_strand_id
1 'polypeptide(L)'
;PLYRGGPVDLAELIAAWHRAGAVDGFHLVPTAPHRDLERLVNGTVALLQHRSLFRTFYPGSTLREHLGLPRPANRYAQAGGAA
;
A
#
# COMPACT_ATOMS: atom_id res chain seq x y z
N PRO A 1 4.96 16.33 3.55
CA PRO A 1 5.40 16.93 4.82
C PRO A 1 6.42 16.00 5.49
N LEU A 2 7.44 16.54 6.17
CA LEU A 2 8.38 15.71 6.92
C LEU A 2 7.73 15.23 8.22
N TYR A 3 7.74 13.92 8.44
CA TYR A 3 7.25 13.31 9.66
C TYR A 3 8.43 13.03 10.62
N ARG A 4 8.32 13.45 11.88
CA ARG A 4 9.37 13.31 12.91
C ARG A 4 8.84 12.69 14.20
N GLY A 5 8.00 11.65 14.08
CA GLY A 5 7.47 10.90 15.21
C GLY A 5 7.93 9.44 15.23
N GLY A 6 7.43 8.68 16.20
CA GLY A 6 7.72 7.24 16.30
C GLY A 6 6.93 6.40 15.29
N PRO A 7 7.29 5.11 15.14
CA PRO A 7 6.56 4.18 14.28
C PRO A 7 5.13 3.90 14.75
N VAL A 8 4.88 3.96 16.07
CA VAL A 8 3.54 3.83 16.68
C VAL A 8 2.67 5.02 16.29
N ASP A 9 3.17 6.23 16.54
CA ASP A 9 2.47 7.48 16.23
C ASP A 9 2.14 7.58 14.73
N LEU A 10 3.03 7.06 13.86
CA LEU A 10 2.80 7.05 12.42
C LEU A 10 1.66 6.09 12.05
N ALA A 11 1.59 4.93 12.70
CA ALA A 11 0.51 3.98 12.50
C ALA A 11 -0.84 4.56 12.95
N GLU A 12 -0.86 5.29 14.07
CA GLU A 12 -2.07 6.00 14.53
C GLU A 12 -2.54 7.05 13.54
N LEU A 13 -1.61 7.85 12.99
CA LEU A 13 -1.92 8.87 11.99
C LEU A 13 -2.49 8.24 10.71
N ILE A 14 -1.85 7.19 10.21
CA ILE A 14 -2.33 6.43 9.04
C ILE A 14 -3.73 5.85 9.31
N ALA A 15 -3.95 5.25 10.49
CA ALA A 15 -5.24 4.68 10.87
C ALA A 15 -6.34 5.75 11.01
N ALA A 16 -6.00 6.95 11.48
CA ALA A 16 -6.94 8.07 11.57
C ALA A 16 -7.40 8.51 10.18
N TRP A 17 -6.47 8.70 9.24
CA TRP A 17 -6.81 9.09 7.86
C TRP A 17 -7.58 8.02 7.10
N HIS A 18 -7.23 6.74 7.29
CA HIS A 18 -7.98 5.64 6.71
C HIS A 18 -9.43 5.60 7.25
N ARG A 19 -9.61 5.72 8.57
CA ARG A 19 -10.97 5.76 9.19
C ARG A 19 -11.79 6.96 8.75
N ALA A 20 -11.14 8.09 8.45
CA ALA A 20 -11.80 9.26 7.91
C ALA A 20 -12.17 9.13 6.42
N GLY A 21 -11.77 8.04 5.75
CA GLY A 21 -11.96 7.86 4.30
C GLY A 21 -11.21 8.91 3.47
N ALA A 22 -10.14 9.51 4.02
CA ALA A 22 -9.44 10.62 3.37
C ALA A 22 -8.55 10.16 2.21
N VAL A 23 -8.07 8.91 2.24
CA VAL A 23 -7.12 8.35 1.28
C VAL A 23 -7.25 6.82 1.16
N ASP A 24 -6.90 6.28 -0.01
CA ASP A 24 -6.81 4.83 -0.25
C ASP A 24 -5.43 4.23 0.11
N GLY A 25 -4.40 5.08 0.22
CA GLY A 25 -3.03 4.63 0.46
C GLY A 25 -2.04 5.77 0.63
N PHE A 26 -0.79 5.39 0.92
CA PHE A 26 0.29 6.34 1.21
C PHE A 26 1.52 6.07 0.36
N HIS A 27 2.13 7.15 -0.13
CA HIS A 27 3.46 7.12 -0.70
C HIS A 27 4.45 7.69 0.32
N LEU A 28 5.29 6.83 0.88
CA LEU A 28 6.28 7.19 1.89
C LEU A 28 7.65 7.34 1.25
N VAL A 29 8.30 8.48 1.48
CA VAL A 29 9.64 8.78 0.97
C VAL A 29 10.61 8.87 2.15
N PRO A 30 11.38 7.81 2.44
CA PRO A 30 12.34 7.82 3.54
C PRO A 30 13.47 8.81 3.29
N THR A 31 13.97 9.45 4.35
CA THR A 31 15.16 10.33 4.25
C THR A 31 16.44 9.51 4.32
N ALA A 32 16.45 8.43 5.13
CA ALA A 32 17.56 7.48 5.22
C ALA A 32 17.03 6.05 5.04
N PRO A 33 16.91 5.54 3.80
CA PRO A 33 16.22 4.29 3.49
C PRO A 33 16.70 3.08 4.32
N HIS A 34 18.01 2.90 4.49
CA HIS A 34 18.57 1.79 5.27
C HIS A 34 18.10 1.76 6.72
N ARG A 35 17.88 2.92 7.34
CA ARG A 35 17.48 3.03 8.75
C ARG A 35 15.96 3.11 8.90
N ASP A 36 15.31 3.83 8.00
CA ASP A 36 13.91 4.21 8.13
C ASP A 36 12.98 3.08 7.65
N LEU A 37 13.38 2.31 6.62
CA LEU A 37 12.59 1.18 6.13
C LEU A 37 12.46 0.08 7.19
N GLU A 38 13.54 -0.24 7.89
CA GLU A 38 13.50 -1.25 8.96
C GLU A 38 12.55 -0.85 10.09
N ARG A 39 12.62 0.41 10.55
CA ARG A 39 11.70 0.94 11.58
C ARG A 39 10.24 0.98 11.10
N LEU A 40 10.03 1.32 9.83
CA LEU A 40 8.70 1.36 9.24
C LEU A 40 8.09 -0.05 9.18
N VAL A 41 8.84 -1.03 8.66
CA VAL A 41 8.36 -2.41 8.51
C VAL A 41 8.15 -3.06 9.87
N ASN A 42 9.14 -3.01 10.76
CA ASN A 42 9.06 -3.69 12.05
C ASN A 42 8.17 -2.97 13.08
N GLY A 43 7.92 -1.68 12.87
CA GLY A 43 7.08 -0.88 13.76
C GLY A 43 5.71 -0.59 13.16
N THR A 44 5.65 0.35 12.22
CA THR A 44 4.39 0.87 11.67
C THR A 44 3.60 -0.21 10.93
N VAL A 45 4.23 -0.95 10.02
CA VAL A 45 3.53 -1.98 9.22
C VAL A 45 3.03 -3.12 10.12
N ALA A 46 3.86 -3.59 11.06
CA ALA A 46 3.48 -4.61 12.01
C ALA A 46 2.23 -4.20 12.83
N LEU A 47 2.16 -2.96 13.31
CA LEU A 47 1.00 -2.44 14.03
C LEU A 47 -0.26 -2.34 13.16
N LEU A 48 -0.11 -1.88 11.91
CA LEU A 48 -1.24 -1.79 10.97
C LEU A 48 -1.78 -3.17 10.62
N GLN A 49 -0.91 -4.17 10.46
CA GLN A 49 -1.31 -5.57 10.26
C GLN A 49 -2.05 -6.14 11.47
N HIS A 50 -1.53 -5.91 12.68
CA HIS A 50 -2.18 -6.37 13.92
C HIS A 50 -3.59 -5.79 14.09
N ARG A 51 -3.82 -4.58 13.58
CA ARG A 51 -5.14 -3.91 13.58
C ARG A 51 -6.00 -4.23 12.36
N SER A 52 -5.57 -5.16 11.51
CA SER A 52 -6.26 -5.52 10.25
C SER A 52 -6.45 -4.34 9.30
N LEU A 53 -5.63 -3.29 9.41
CA LEU A 53 -5.61 -2.12 8.52
C LEU A 53 -4.62 -2.28 7.36
N PHE A 54 -3.76 -3.29 7.41
CA PHE A 54 -2.84 -3.61 6.33
C PHE A 54 -2.79 -5.12 6.11
N ARG A 55 -2.61 -5.50 4.85
CA ARG A 55 -2.51 -6.91 4.44
C ARG A 55 -1.29 -7.59 5.05
N THR A 56 -1.45 -8.85 5.41
CA THR A 56 -0.38 -9.75 5.87
C THR A 56 0.17 -10.65 4.76
N PHE A 57 -0.55 -10.75 3.65
CA PHE A 57 -0.18 -11.53 2.47
C PHE A 57 -0.55 -10.78 1.18
N TYR A 58 0.15 -11.08 0.10
CA TYR A 58 -0.08 -10.50 -1.22
C TYR A 58 -0.70 -11.54 -2.15
N PRO A 59 -2.01 -11.44 -2.47
CA PRO A 59 -2.62 -12.32 -3.44
C PRO A 59 -2.24 -11.89 -4.87
N GLY A 60 -1.91 -12.87 -5.72
CA GLY A 60 -1.52 -12.64 -7.10
C GLY A 60 0.00 -12.49 -7.29
N SER A 61 0.40 -12.17 -8.51
CA SER A 61 1.81 -11.98 -8.91
C SER A 61 2.06 -10.63 -9.59
N THR A 62 1.03 -9.81 -9.77
CA THR A 62 1.09 -8.53 -10.48
C THR A 62 0.77 -7.36 -9.55
N LEU A 63 1.33 -6.20 -9.86
CA LEU A 63 1.02 -4.95 -9.16
C LEU A 63 -0.49 -4.64 -9.19
N ARG A 64 -1.18 -4.97 -10.29
CA ARG A 64 -2.62 -4.76 -10.41
C ARG A 64 -3.39 -5.58 -9.39
N GLU A 65 -3.04 -6.85 -9.21
CA GLU A 65 -3.67 -7.72 -8.21
C GLU A 65 -3.41 -7.20 -6.79
N HIS A 66 -2.19 -6.75 -6.48
CA HIS A 66 -1.86 -6.17 -5.17
C HIS A 66 -2.65 -4.88 -4.85
N LEU A 67 -3.12 -4.17 -5.89
CA LEU A 67 -3.92 -2.95 -5.78
C LEU A 67 -5.42 -3.20 -5.98
N GLY A 68 -5.86 -4.44 -6.21
CA GLY A 68 -7.26 -4.74 -6.49
C GLY A 68 -7.77 -4.20 -7.84
N LEU A 69 -6.88 -3.95 -8.79
CA LEU A 69 -7.22 -3.38 -10.09
C LEU A 69 -7.50 -4.48 -11.14
N PRO A 70 -8.58 -4.36 -11.93
CA PRO A 70 -8.85 -5.31 -13.00
C PRO A 70 -7.80 -5.21 -14.12
N ARG A 71 -7.56 -6.33 -14.81
CA ARG A 71 -6.74 -6.36 -16.02
C ARG A 71 -7.54 -5.77 -17.18
N PRO A 72 -7.10 -4.67 -17.82
CA PRO A 72 -7.80 -4.12 -18.96
C PRO A 72 -7.72 -5.07 -20.15
N ALA A 73 -8.83 -5.21 -20.88
CA ALA A 73 -8.84 -5.94 -22.15
C ALA A 73 -7.94 -5.23 -23.17
N ASN A 74 -7.17 -5.99 -23.94
CA ASN A 74 -6.41 -5.42 -25.05
C ASN A 74 -7.40 -4.89 -26.10
N ARG A 75 -7.27 -3.61 -26.47
CA ARG A 75 -8.12 -2.94 -27.47
C ARG A 75 -8.13 -3.64 -28.84
N TYR A 76 -7.11 -4.42 -29.16
CA TYR A 76 -6.99 -5.16 -30.41
C TYR A 76 -7.40 -6.64 -30.30
N ALA A 77 -7.72 -7.15 -29.10
CA ALA A 77 -8.06 -8.57 -28.92
C ALA A 77 -9.37 -8.98 -29.62
N GLN A 78 -10.23 -8.02 -29.95
CA GLN A 78 -11.49 -8.26 -30.67
C GLN A 78 -11.30 -8.33 -32.21
N ALA A 79 -10.16 -7.86 -32.74
CA ALA A 79 -9.96 -7.71 -34.19
C ALA A 79 -9.42 -8.98 -34.89
N GLY A 80 -9.07 -10.03 -34.15
CA GLY A 80 -8.50 -11.27 -34.70
C GLY A 80 -9.50 -12.41 -34.95
N GLY A 81 -10.81 -12.17 -34.79
CA GLY A 81 -11.86 -13.19 -34.87
C GLY A 81 -12.57 -13.32 -36.22
N ALA A 82 -12.10 -12.65 -37.28
CA ALA A 82 -12.67 -12.74 -38.61
C ALA A 82 -11.56 -12.98 -39.65
N ALA A 83 -11.23 -14.25 -39.88
CA ALA A 83 -10.56 -14.75 -41.08
C ALA A 83 -11.02 -16.20 -41.31
#